data_AF-A0A5D2CFM8-F1
#
_entry.id   AF-A0A5D2CFM8-F1
#
_cell.length_a   1.000
_cell.length_b   1.000
_cell.length_c   1.000
_cell.angle_alpha   90.00
_cell.angle_beta   90.00
_cell.angle_gamma   90.00
#
_symmetry.space_group_name_H-M   'P 1'
#
loop_
_entity.id
_entity.type
_entity.pdbx_description
1 polymer ?
#
loop_
_entity_poly.entity_id
_entity_poly.type
_entity_poly.pdbx_seq_one_letter_code
_entity_poly.pdbx_strand_id
1 'polypeptide(L)'
;MVNFWVCFFIQHRFLTPDTDIHQVWEFCPKLGTPEELSKVEMAYQSFRDNQAVMTTLHSALDFYSTIQADDGHWLGDYGGPMFLLPGLVITLYVTGALNTVLSKEHQYEICRYLYNYQASNVHCVCLRFYDFHLLSRYYLIVFLQNRDGGWGLHIEGPSTMFGTVLNYVSLRLLGEGAEGGEGAIEKAREWILEHGSFQKFTIILYNSVGRMWCHCRMVYLPMSFLYGKKFVGPITPTILS
;
A
#
# COMPACT_ATOMS: atom_id res chain seq x y z
N MET A 1 10.62 -25.83 14.10
CA MET A 1 9.47 -25.22 13.40
C MET A 1 8.72 -26.32 12.69
N VAL A 2 7.77 -26.95 13.38
CA VAL A 2 6.91 -28.01 12.83
C VAL A 2 5.62 -27.33 12.38
N ASN A 3 5.19 -27.61 11.15
CA ASN A 3 4.00 -27.05 10.51
C ASN A 3 2.75 -27.19 11.40
N PHE A 4 2.37 -26.12 12.10
CA PHE A 4 1.11 -26.04 12.88
C PHE A 4 -0.15 -25.86 12.00
N TRP A 5 0.03 -25.80 10.68
CA TRP A 5 -1.03 -25.58 9.69
C TRP A 5 -1.58 -26.86 9.06
N VAL A 6 -1.24 -28.04 9.60
CA VAL A 6 -1.76 -29.31 9.10
C VAL A 6 -3.01 -29.69 9.90
N CYS A 7 -4.16 -29.51 9.25
CA CYS A 7 -5.42 -30.23 9.47
C CYS A 7 -6.29 -29.88 10.71
N PHE A 8 -7.13 -28.85 10.60
CA PHE A 8 -8.30 -28.67 11.49
C PHE A 8 -9.63 -28.37 10.78
N PHE A 9 -9.61 -28.29 9.46
CA PHE A 9 -10.81 -27.95 8.70
C PHE A 9 -11.24 -29.12 7.84
N ILE A 10 -12.51 -29.50 7.96
CA ILE A 10 -13.11 -30.50 7.08
C ILE A 10 -13.64 -29.76 5.85
N GLN A 11 -13.15 -30.11 4.67
CA GLN A 11 -13.73 -29.63 3.42
C GLN A 11 -14.98 -30.45 3.11
N HIS A 12 -16.14 -30.01 3.56
CA HIS A 12 -17.40 -30.59 3.10
C HIS A 12 -17.85 -29.91 1.80
N ARG A 13 -17.84 -30.67 0.69
CA ARG A 13 -18.50 -30.26 -0.55
C ARG A 13 -19.96 -30.70 -0.47
N PHE A 14 -20.82 -29.89 0.14
CA PHE A 14 -22.27 -30.11 0.04
C PHE A 14 -22.75 -29.60 -1.32
N LEU A 15 -23.35 -30.50 -2.11
CA LEU A 15 -24.16 -30.12 -3.27
C LEU A 15 -25.56 -29.79 -2.75
N THR A 16 -25.80 -28.54 -2.36
CA THR A 16 -27.18 -28.06 -2.21
C THR A 16 -27.73 -27.65 -3.57
N PRO A 17 -29.04 -27.85 -3.84
CA PRO A 17 -29.61 -27.68 -5.18
C PRO A 17 -29.60 -26.24 -5.71
N ASP A 18 -29.41 -25.26 -4.82
CA ASP A 18 -29.54 -23.85 -5.14
C ASP A 18 -28.24 -23.08 -4.88
N THR A 19 -27.59 -22.70 -5.97
CA THR A 19 -26.66 -21.56 -6.14
C THR A 19 -25.38 -21.47 -5.28
N ASP A 20 -24.26 -21.45 -6.00
CA ASP A 20 -22.89 -21.02 -5.63
C ASP A 20 -21.97 -21.94 -4.81
N ILE A 21 -20.77 -22.14 -5.37
CA ILE A 21 -19.67 -22.93 -4.80
C ILE A 21 -19.04 -22.13 -3.65
N HIS A 22 -19.63 -22.22 -2.46
CA HIS A 22 -19.01 -21.71 -1.23
C HIS A 22 -18.12 -22.78 -0.59
N GLN A 23 -16.81 -22.50 -0.48
CA GLN A 23 -15.93 -23.28 0.38
C GLN A 23 -16.12 -22.82 1.83
N VAL A 24 -16.86 -23.59 2.61
CA VAL A 24 -17.00 -23.37 4.06
C VAL A 24 -15.95 -24.23 4.76
N TRP A 25 -15.09 -23.58 5.53
CA TRP A 25 -14.08 -24.22 6.36
C TRP A 25 -14.64 -24.32 7.78
N GLU A 26 -15.09 -25.51 8.20
CA GLU A 26 -15.59 -25.74 9.56
C GLU A 26 -14.50 -26.37 10.43
N PHE A 27 -14.25 -25.76 11.59
CA PHE A 27 -13.36 -26.31 12.60
C PHE A 27 -14.01 -27.55 13.22
N CYS A 28 -13.36 -28.71 13.07
CA CYS A 28 -13.82 -29.94 13.73
C CYS A 28 -12.93 -30.24 14.95
N PRO A 29 -13.41 -29.97 16.18
CA PRO A 29 -12.62 -30.14 17.41
C PRO A 29 -12.28 -31.60 17.74
N LYS A 30 -12.85 -32.57 17.00
CA LYS A 30 -12.62 -34.01 17.19
C LYS A 30 -11.76 -34.62 16.08
N LEU A 31 -11.27 -33.81 15.15
CA LEU A 31 -10.46 -34.28 14.02
C LEU A 31 -9.04 -34.60 14.49
N GLY A 32 -8.60 -35.84 14.30
CA GLY A 32 -7.28 -36.32 14.69
C GLY A 32 -7.34 -37.58 15.58
N THR A 33 -6.19 -38.21 15.79
CA THR A 33 -6.05 -39.33 16.72
C THR A 33 -6.13 -38.82 18.18
N PRO A 34 -6.49 -39.67 19.15
CA PRO A 34 -6.52 -39.28 20.57
C PRO A 34 -5.18 -38.72 21.08
N GLU A 35 -4.06 -39.20 20.55
CA GLU A 35 -2.73 -38.71 20.90
C GLU A 35 -2.48 -37.30 20.35
N GLU A 36 -2.88 -37.03 19.11
CA GLU A 36 -2.79 -35.68 18.51
C GLU A 36 -3.68 -34.69 19.25
N LEU A 37 -4.92 -35.06 19.57
CA LEU A 37 -5.85 -34.23 20.34
C LEU A 37 -5.29 -33.93 21.74
N SER A 38 -4.67 -34.92 22.39
CA SER A 38 -4.02 -34.73 23.70
C SER A 38 -2.84 -33.77 23.63
N LYS A 39 -1.99 -33.87 22.60
CA LYS A 39 -0.87 -32.92 22.37
C LYS A 39 -1.36 -31.49 22.15
N VAL A 40 -2.46 -31.33 21.41
CA VAL A 40 -3.08 -30.02 21.16
C VAL A 40 -3.63 -29.44 22.47
N GLU A 41 -4.34 -30.24 23.26
CA GLU A 41 -4.88 -29.81 24.56
C GLU A 41 -3.76 -29.42 25.53
N MET A 42 -2.69 -30.22 25.61
CA MET A 42 -1.51 -29.88 26.43
C MET A 42 -0.83 -28.59 25.97
N ALA A 43 -0.71 -28.37 24.66
CA ALA A 43 -0.16 -27.13 24.12
C ALA A 43 -1.06 -25.93 24.42
N TYR A 44 -2.38 -26.11 24.34
CA TYR A 44 -3.37 -25.09 24.68
C TYR A 44 -3.31 -24.72 26.16
N GLN A 45 -3.27 -25.71 27.06
CA GLN A 45 -3.12 -25.49 28.50
C GLN A 45 -1.80 -24.81 28.83
N SER A 46 -0.68 -25.29 28.28
CA SER A 46 0.64 -24.67 28.45
C SER A 46 0.67 -23.21 27.99
N PHE A 47 0.01 -22.89 26.86
CA PHE A 47 -0.14 -21.52 26.38
C PHE A 47 -1.00 -20.67 27.32
N ARG A 48 -2.12 -21.21 27.80
CA ARG A 48 -3.07 -20.52 28.70
C ARG A 48 -2.48 -20.26 30.07
N ASP A 49 -1.71 -21.20 30.60
CA ASP A 49 -1.07 -21.11 31.91
C ASP A 49 0.20 -20.23 31.87
N ASN A 50 0.68 -19.88 30.67
CA ASN A 50 1.77 -18.94 30.50
C ASN A 50 1.29 -17.50 30.77
N GLN A 51 1.48 -17.06 32.02
CA GLN A 51 1.08 -15.75 32.50
C GLN A 51 1.66 -14.59 31.67
N ALA A 52 2.90 -14.73 31.15
CA ALA A 52 3.51 -13.68 30.34
C ALA A 52 2.81 -13.54 28.98
N VAL A 53 2.44 -14.67 28.36
CA VAL A 53 1.67 -14.70 27.12
C VAL A 53 0.27 -14.10 27.33
N MET A 54 -0.44 -14.53 28.36
CA MET A 54 -1.78 -14.02 28.66
C MET A 54 -1.79 -12.53 28.98
N THR A 55 -0.80 -12.05 29.75
CA THR A 55 -0.65 -10.62 30.05
C THR A 55 -0.39 -9.80 28.78
N THR A 56 0.44 -10.32 27.87
CA THR A 56 0.74 -9.67 26.58
C THR A 56 -0.51 -9.64 25.69
N LEU A 57 -1.26 -10.74 25.61
CA LEU A 57 -2.51 -10.82 24.85
C LEU A 57 -3.55 -9.84 25.37
N HIS A 58 -3.77 -9.78 26.68
CA HIS A 58 -4.70 -8.80 27.25
C HIS A 58 -4.26 -7.37 26.95
N SER A 59 -2.97 -7.07 27.11
CA SER A 59 -2.44 -5.73 26.78
C SER A 59 -2.62 -5.38 25.30
N ALA A 60 -2.45 -6.36 24.40
CA ALA A 60 -2.68 -6.18 22.96
C ALA A 60 -4.17 -5.98 22.65
N LEU A 61 -5.06 -6.80 23.24
CA LEU A 61 -6.51 -6.67 23.06
C LEU A 61 -7.02 -5.33 23.59
N ASP A 62 -6.55 -4.91 24.77
CA ASP A 62 -6.86 -3.61 25.34
C ASP A 62 -6.43 -2.51 24.37
N PHE A 63 -5.18 -2.54 23.89
CA PHE A 63 -4.71 -1.57 22.89
C PHE A 63 -5.54 -1.57 21.60
N TYR A 64 -5.79 -2.73 20.99
CA TYR A 64 -6.57 -2.82 19.75
C TYR A 64 -8.03 -2.39 19.94
N SER A 65 -8.59 -2.60 21.14
CA SER A 65 -9.92 -2.10 21.48
C SER A 65 -9.95 -0.56 21.55
N THR A 66 -8.87 0.09 22.00
CA THR A 66 -8.81 1.56 22.07
C THR A 66 -8.72 2.26 20.72
N ILE A 67 -8.32 1.56 19.66
CA ILE A 67 -8.18 2.12 18.30
C ILE A 67 -9.32 1.69 17.36
N GLN A 68 -10.31 0.95 17.88
CA GLN A 68 -11.52 0.63 17.13
C GLN A 68 -12.37 1.90 16.97
N ALA A 69 -12.83 2.18 15.75
CA ALA A 69 -13.74 3.28 15.50
C ALA A 69 -15.12 3.02 16.11
N ASP A 70 -15.90 4.07 16.33
CA ASP A 70 -17.22 4.00 17.00
C ASP A 70 -18.23 3.09 16.28
N ASP A 71 -18.06 2.87 14.98
CA ASP A 71 -18.89 1.99 14.14
C ASP A 71 -18.31 0.56 14.00
N GLY A 72 -17.22 0.26 14.72
CA GLY A 72 -16.64 -1.06 14.87
C GLY A 72 -15.55 -1.44 13.87
N HIS A 73 -15.16 -0.57 12.92
CA HIS A 73 -14.03 -0.85 12.03
C HIS A 73 -12.68 -0.46 12.67
N TRP A 74 -11.58 -0.97 12.09
CA TRP A 74 -10.23 -0.55 12.45
C TRP A 74 -9.62 0.25 11.32
N LEU A 75 -9.15 1.45 11.66
CA LEU A 75 -8.38 2.27 10.75
C LEU A 75 -6.98 1.70 10.63
N GLY A 76 -6.43 1.74 9.42
CA GLY A 76 -5.07 1.31 9.14
C GLY A 76 -4.54 2.01 7.91
N ASP A 77 -3.26 2.37 7.95
CA ASP A 77 -2.56 2.82 6.76
C ASP A 77 -2.42 1.64 5.79
N TYR A 78 -2.96 1.83 4.57
CA TYR A 78 -2.88 0.87 3.47
C TYR A 78 -2.07 1.42 2.30
N GLY A 79 -1.07 2.25 2.61
CA GLY A 79 -0.07 2.75 1.69
C GLY A 79 0.94 1.68 1.27
N GLY A 80 2.02 2.10 0.62
CA GLY A 80 3.08 1.22 0.14
C GLY A 80 3.42 1.44 -1.33
N PRO A 81 2.45 1.31 -2.27
CA PRO A 81 2.71 1.52 -3.69
C PRO A 81 2.99 2.99 -4.04
N MET A 82 4.09 3.24 -4.75
CA MET A 82 4.57 4.59 -5.06
C MET A 82 4.05 5.17 -6.39
N PHE A 83 3.02 4.56 -6.98
CA PHE A 83 2.45 4.96 -8.27
C PHE A 83 0.96 5.36 -8.22
N LEU A 84 0.29 5.14 -7.07
CA LEU A 84 -1.13 5.48 -6.91
C LEU A 84 -1.33 7.00 -6.77
N LEU A 85 -0.60 7.61 -5.83
CA LEU A 85 -0.66 9.04 -5.58
C LEU A 85 -0.24 9.87 -6.82
N PRO A 86 0.85 9.52 -7.52
CA PRO A 86 1.16 10.13 -8.81
C PRO A 86 0.04 10.05 -9.84
N GLY A 87 -0.58 8.87 -9.99
CA GLY A 87 -1.69 8.67 -10.93
C GLY A 87 -2.88 9.58 -10.61
N LEU A 88 -3.21 9.75 -9.33
CA LEU A 88 -4.26 10.66 -8.87
C LEU A 88 -3.90 12.12 -9.20
N VAL A 89 -2.71 12.59 -8.85
CA VAL A 89 -2.26 13.98 -9.09
C VAL A 89 -2.30 14.31 -10.59
N ILE A 90 -1.75 13.42 -11.44
CA ILE A 90 -1.75 13.60 -12.90
C ILE A 90 -3.19 13.65 -13.43
N THR A 91 -4.07 12.75 -12.97
CA THR A 91 -5.46 12.70 -13.42
C THR A 91 -6.22 13.97 -13.03
N LEU A 92 -6.07 14.42 -11.78
CA LEU A 92 -6.70 15.64 -11.28
C LEU A 92 -6.17 16.90 -11.99
N TYR A 93 -4.88 16.92 -12.32
CA TYR A 93 -4.29 18.00 -13.11
C TYR A 93 -4.89 18.07 -14.51
N VAL A 94 -4.89 16.93 -15.23
CA VAL A 94 -5.41 16.84 -16.61
C VAL A 94 -6.90 17.18 -16.68
N THR A 95 -7.68 16.81 -15.66
CA THR A 95 -9.11 17.10 -15.57
C THR A 95 -9.43 18.51 -15.06
N GLY A 96 -8.43 19.30 -14.66
CA GLY A 96 -8.61 20.64 -14.09
C GLY A 96 -9.23 20.64 -12.68
N ALA A 97 -9.32 19.48 -12.02
CA ALA A 97 -9.95 19.30 -10.73
C ALA A 97 -8.96 19.35 -9.55
N LEU A 98 -7.66 19.52 -9.81
CA LEU A 98 -6.61 19.46 -8.78
C LEU A 98 -6.87 20.36 -7.58
N ASN A 99 -7.09 21.66 -7.79
CA ASN A 99 -7.34 22.62 -6.70
C ASN A 99 -8.75 22.55 -6.11
N THR A 100 -9.66 21.83 -6.77
CA THR A 100 -11.03 21.60 -6.29
C THR A 100 -11.08 20.41 -5.33
N VAL A 101 -10.32 19.35 -5.65
CA VAL A 101 -10.29 18.10 -4.88
C VAL A 101 -9.22 18.14 -3.78
N LEU A 102 -8.04 18.69 -4.08
CA LEU A 102 -6.94 18.79 -3.13
C LEU A 102 -6.80 20.24 -2.66
N SER A 103 -7.13 20.48 -1.38
CA SER A 103 -6.84 21.75 -0.72
C SER A 103 -5.34 22.01 -0.66
N LYS A 104 -4.94 23.22 -0.29
CA LYS A 104 -3.51 23.55 -0.16
C LYS A 104 -2.83 22.70 0.90
N GLU A 105 -3.51 22.40 1.99
CA GLU A 105 -3.03 21.52 3.06
C GLU A 105 -2.79 20.10 2.53
N HIS A 106 -3.72 19.54 1.73
CA HIS A 106 -3.50 18.24 1.09
C HIS A 106 -2.28 18.28 0.16
N GLN A 107 -2.11 19.33 -0.65
CA GLN A 107 -0.96 19.47 -1.55
C GLN A 107 0.36 19.54 -0.76
N TYR A 108 0.41 20.34 0.32
CA TYR A 108 1.59 20.42 1.20
C TYR A 108 1.93 19.08 1.85
N GLU A 109 0.92 18.36 2.35
CA GLU A 109 1.13 17.06 2.98
C GLU A 109 1.57 15.99 1.98
N ILE A 110 1.08 16.04 0.74
CA ILE A 110 1.56 15.19 -0.35
C ILE A 110 3.03 15.49 -0.69
N CYS A 111 3.40 16.76 -0.83
CA CYS A 111 4.80 17.13 -1.05
C CYS A 111 5.68 16.65 0.11
N ARG A 112 5.27 16.90 1.36
CA ARG A 112 5.98 16.43 2.56
C ARG A 112 6.16 14.91 2.56
N TYR A 113 5.11 14.16 2.23
CA TYR A 113 5.15 12.71 2.12
C TYR A 113 6.19 12.25 1.09
N LEU A 114 6.19 12.85 -0.10
CA LEU A 114 7.12 12.48 -1.17
C LEU A 114 8.58 12.84 -0.88
N TYR A 115 8.84 13.94 -0.14
CA TYR A 115 10.18 14.43 0.18
C TYR A 115 10.85 13.77 1.37
N ASN A 116 10.13 13.02 2.21
CA ASN A 116 10.74 12.42 3.40
C ASN A 116 11.94 11.53 3.01
N TYR A 117 13.15 11.95 3.38
CA TYR A 117 14.43 11.34 3.00
C TYR A 117 14.75 10.06 3.77
N GLN A 118 15.14 8.96 3.09
CA GLN A 118 15.68 7.77 3.78
C GLN A 118 17.06 8.04 4.43
N ALA A 119 17.07 8.32 5.73
CA ALA A 119 18.27 8.16 6.56
C ALA A 119 18.38 6.69 7.01
N SER A 120 19.48 6.01 6.67
CA SER A 120 19.71 4.57 6.87
C SER A 120 19.82 4.10 8.33
N ASN A 121 19.40 4.89 9.32
CA ASN A 121 19.61 4.60 10.75
C ASN A 121 18.44 5.06 11.63
N VAL A 122 17.18 4.71 11.32
CA VAL A 122 16.09 4.96 12.28
C VAL A 122 15.19 3.74 12.38
N HIS A 123 15.24 3.11 13.56
CA HIS A 123 14.27 2.14 14.03
C HIS A 123 12.85 2.69 13.90
N CYS A 124 11.90 1.86 13.49
CA CYS A 124 10.47 2.11 13.59
C CYS A 124 10.13 2.57 15.03
N VAL A 125 9.97 3.88 15.24
CA VAL A 125 9.59 4.41 16.55
C VAL A 125 8.07 4.42 16.63
N CYS A 126 7.52 3.32 17.13
CA CYS A 126 6.13 3.24 17.55
C CYS A 126 5.99 4.05 18.85
N LEU A 127 5.82 5.37 18.76
CA LEU A 127 5.62 6.22 19.94
C LEU A 127 4.16 6.15 20.39
N ARG A 128 3.94 5.74 21.64
CA ARG A 128 2.65 5.78 22.34
C ARG A 128 2.11 7.21 22.38
N PHE A 129 0.88 7.47 21.92
CA PHE A 129 0.17 8.71 22.23
C PHE A 129 -1.35 8.54 22.40
N TYR A 130 -1.90 9.35 23.30
CA TYR A 130 -3.23 9.28 23.92
C TYR A 130 -4.23 10.33 23.39
N ASP A 131 -4.02 10.90 22.20
CA ASP A 131 -4.89 11.99 21.73
C ASP A 131 -5.11 12.00 20.20
N PHE A 132 -6.35 11.75 19.79
CA PHE A 132 -6.76 11.52 18.40
C PHE A 132 -6.75 12.81 17.54
N HIS A 133 -6.76 13.99 18.16
CA HIS A 133 -6.77 15.27 17.43
C HIS A 133 -5.38 15.73 16.96
N LEU A 134 -4.28 15.17 17.51
CA LEU A 134 -2.91 15.43 17.05
C LEU A 134 -2.40 14.40 16.03
N LEU A 135 -3.18 13.35 15.76
CA LEU A 135 -2.84 12.25 14.85
C LEU A 135 -2.60 12.75 13.40
N SER A 136 -3.32 13.79 12.96
CA SER A 136 -3.19 14.33 11.60
C SER A 136 -1.90 15.14 11.35
N ARG A 137 -1.19 15.59 12.40
CA ARG A 137 0.01 16.45 12.24
C ARG A 137 1.32 15.69 12.17
N TYR A 138 1.41 14.48 12.74
CA TYR A 138 2.69 13.82 12.98
C TYR A 138 2.81 12.34 12.53
N TYR A 139 1.74 11.70 12.04
CA TYR A 139 1.74 10.25 11.80
C TYR A 139 2.18 9.77 10.40
N LEU A 140 2.90 10.57 9.63
CA LEU A 140 3.34 10.14 8.28
C LEU A 140 4.80 10.50 7.95
N ILE A 141 5.71 10.22 8.88
CA ILE A 141 7.16 10.19 8.57
C ILE A 141 7.49 8.78 8.07
N VAL A 142 7.00 8.46 6.88
CA VAL A 142 7.49 7.31 6.11
C VAL A 142 8.33 7.87 4.96
N PHE A 143 9.58 7.45 4.92
CA PHE A 143 10.64 7.93 4.05
C PHE A 143 10.49 7.31 2.65
N LEU A 144 10.44 8.13 1.59
CA LEU A 144 10.12 7.66 0.23
C LEU A 144 11.20 7.93 -0.79
N GLN A 145 11.89 9.07 -0.71
CA GLN A 145 13.01 9.32 -1.62
C GLN A 145 14.24 8.58 -1.10
N ASN A 146 14.77 7.71 -1.96
CA ASN A 146 16.00 6.99 -1.70
C ASN A 146 17.19 7.95 -1.70
N ARG A 147 18.30 7.52 -1.11
CA ARG A 147 19.53 8.34 -0.99
C ARG A 147 20.14 8.75 -2.31
N ASP A 148 19.89 7.98 -3.35
CA ASP A 148 20.31 8.26 -4.72
C ASP A 148 19.44 9.33 -5.40
N GLY A 149 18.37 9.81 -4.76
CA GLY A 149 17.45 10.80 -5.30
C GLY A 149 16.25 10.19 -6.03
N GLY A 150 16.16 8.86 -6.15
CA GLY A 150 15.05 8.20 -6.85
C GLY A 150 13.93 7.69 -5.94
N TRP A 151 12.89 7.14 -6.58
CA TRP A 151 11.80 6.43 -5.93
C TRP A 151 11.58 5.04 -6.55
N GLY A 152 11.26 4.06 -5.70
CA GLY A 152 10.93 2.71 -6.14
C GLY A 152 9.49 2.52 -6.59
N LEU A 153 9.12 1.28 -6.90
CA LEU A 153 7.72 0.88 -7.15
C LEU A 153 6.87 0.85 -5.88
N HIS A 154 7.52 0.67 -4.73
CA HIS A 154 6.95 0.68 -3.40
C HIS A 154 7.96 1.31 -2.42
N ILE A 155 7.51 1.65 -1.22
CA ILE A 155 8.28 2.41 -0.20
C ILE A 155 9.61 1.74 0.23
N GLU A 156 9.69 0.42 0.16
CA GLU A 156 10.91 -0.36 0.48
C GLU A 156 11.75 -0.71 -0.75
N GLY A 157 11.31 -0.29 -1.94
CA GLY A 157 11.91 -0.68 -3.21
C GLY A 157 13.10 0.20 -3.61
N PRO A 158 14.07 -0.35 -4.36
CA PRO A 158 15.13 0.46 -4.96
C PRO A 158 14.56 1.43 -5.99
N SER A 159 15.30 2.50 -6.27
CA SER A 159 14.91 3.52 -7.25
C SER A 159 14.70 2.93 -8.64
N THR A 160 13.62 3.31 -9.29
CA THR A 160 13.23 2.80 -10.62
C THR A 160 12.85 3.97 -11.52
N MET A 161 13.09 3.89 -12.83
CA MET A 161 12.68 4.95 -13.76
C MET A 161 11.17 5.24 -13.65
N PHE A 162 10.33 4.20 -13.60
CA PHE A 162 8.89 4.37 -13.43
C PHE A 162 8.53 5.12 -12.14
N GLY A 163 9.04 4.68 -10.99
CA GLY A 163 8.78 5.33 -9.71
C GLY A 163 9.31 6.76 -9.65
N THR A 164 10.58 6.95 -10.03
CA THR A 164 11.24 8.27 -9.98
C THR A 164 10.57 9.28 -10.91
N VAL A 165 10.28 8.91 -12.16
CA VAL A 165 9.65 9.84 -13.12
C VAL A 165 8.23 10.22 -12.69
N LEU A 166 7.42 9.24 -12.25
CA LEU A 166 6.05 9.53 -11.82
C LEU A 166 6.01 10.47 -10.61
N ASN A 167 6.85 10.21 -9.60
CA ASN A 167 6.90 11.05 -8.41
C ASN A 167 7.49 12.43 -8.71
N TYR A 168 8.55 12.52 -9.52
CA TYR A 168 9.11 13.78 -10.01
C TYR A 168 8.03 14.62 -10.72
N VAL A 169 7.35 14.06 -11.72
CA VAL A 169 6.30 14.76 -12.47
C VAL A 169 5.18 15.22 -11.55
N SER A 170 4.78 14.39 -10.59
CA SER A 170 3.69 14.73 -9.66
C SER A 170 4.05 15.92 -8.78
N LEU A 171 5.27 15.97 -8.26
CA LEU A 171 5.78 17.13 -7.51
C LEU A 171 5.77 18.40 -8.38
N ARG A 172 6.23 18.30 -9.63
CA ARG A 172 6.17 19.43 -10.59
C ARG A 172 4.74 19.93 -10.80
N LEU A 173 3.77 19.02 -10.97
CA LEU A 173 2.36 19.38 -11.16
C LEU A 173 1.70 19.98 -9.91
N LEU A 174 2.21 19.66 -8.71
CA LEU A 174 1.79 20.28 -7.45
C LEU A 174 2.36 21.69 -7.26
N GLY A 175 3.26 22.14 -8.14
CA GLY A 175 3.81 23.49 -8.16
C GLY A 175 5.23 23.60 -7.61
N GLU A 176 5.89 22.47 -7.33
CA GLU A 176 7.26 22.48 -6.83
C GLU A 176 8.25 22.92 -7.91
N GLY A 177 9.14 23.85 -7.54
CA GLY A 177 10.18 24.41 -8.40
C GLY A 177 11.26 23.40 -8.80
N ALA A 178 12.13 23.75 -9.76
CA ALA A 178 13.16 22.82 -10.24
C ALA A 178 14.23 22.53 -9.17
N GLU A 179 14.31 23.41 -8.17
CA GLU A 179 15.15 23.32 -6.97
C GLU A 179 14.30 23.13 -5.70
N GLY A 180 13.03 22.74 -5.85
CA GLY A 180 12.09 22.52 -4.75
C GLY A 180 12.46 21.32 -3.87
N GLY A 181 11.92 21.30 -2.65
CA GLY A 181 12.17 20.22 -1.68
C GLY A 181 13.62 20.12 -1.20
N GLU A 182 14.29 21.25 -0.96
CA GLU A 182 15.69 21.29 -0.48
C GLU A 182 16.66 20.49 -1.39
N GLY A 183 16.50 20.64 -2.72
CA GLY A 183 17.31 19.92 -3.71
C GLY A 183 16.87 18.48 -4.00
N ALA A 184 15.77 18.01 -3.41
CA ALA A 184 15.21 16.69 -3.70
C ALA A 184 14.81 16.53 -5.18
N ILE A 185 14.20 17.56 -5.76
CA ILE A 185 13.78 17.56 -7.18
C ILE A 185 15.00 17.55 -8.11
N GLU A 186 16.04 18.28 -7.76
CA GLU A 186 17.28 18.31 -8.53
C GLU A 186 17.93 16.92 -8.56
N LYS A 187 18.11 16.28 -7.40
CA LYS A 187 18.64 14.91 -7.31
C LYS A 187 17.82 13.90 -8.09
N ALA A 188 16.50 14.01 -8.03
CA ALA A 188 15.62 13.14 -8.81
C ALA A 188 15.81 13.32 -10.32
N ARG A 189 15.95 14.58 -10.76
CA ARG A 189 16.23 14.91 -12.16
C ARG A 189 17.59 14.37 -12.60
N GLU A 190 18.63 14.57 -11.78
CA GLU A 190 19.96 14.02 -12.03
C GLU A 190 19.91 12.49 -12.16
N TRP A 191 19.25 11.82 -11.21
CA TRP A 191 19.09 10.37 -11.23
C TRP A 191 18.40 9.89 -12.53
N ILE A 192 17.33 10.58 -12.97
CA ILE A 192 16.64 10.26 -14.24
C ILE A 192 17.58 10.41 -15.45
N LEU A 193 18.36 11.50 -15.50
CA LEU A 193 19.27 11.79 -16.61
C LEU A 193 20.42 10.78 -16.67
N GLU A 194 20.93 10.34 -15.53
CA GLU A 194 22.00 9.34 -15.42
C GLU A 194 21.56 7.93 -15.87
N HIS A 195 20.31 7.55 -15.58
CA HIS A 195 19.82 6.17 -15.81
C HIS A 195 19.11 5.97 -17.16
N GLY A 196 18.85 7.05 -17.91
CA GLY A 196 18.30 7.01 -19.27
C GLY A 196 16.81 6.64 -19.35
N SER A 197 16.09 7.22 -20.31
CA SER A 197 14.62 7.22 -20.38
C SER A 197 13.94 5.91 -20.80
N PHE A 198 14.60 4.74 -20.79
CA PHE A 198 14.06 3.55 -21.44
C PHE A 198 13.74 2.39 -20.49
N GLN A 199 12.53 2.41 -19.93
CA GLN A 199 11.88 1.17 -19.47
C GLN A 199 10.90 0.70 -20.55
N LYS A 200 11.28 -0.35 -21.27
CA LYS A 200 10.38 -1.06 -22.17
C LYS A 200 9.39 -1.86 -21.32
N PHE A 201 8.29 -1.23 -20.92
CA PHE A 201 7.17 -1.92 -20.28
C PHE A 201 6.47 -2.80 -21.34
N THR A 202 6.99 -4.00 -21.54
CA THR A 202 6.38 -4.99 -22.45
C THR A 202 5.32 -5.74 -21.67
N ILE A 203 4.08 -5.30 -21.78
CA ILE A 203 2.94 -6.05 -21.24
C ILE A 203 2.53 -7.06 -22.30
N ILE A 204 2.75 -8.35 -22.00
CA ILE A 204 2.32 -9.45 -22.84
C ILE A 204 0.86 -9.79 -22.52
N LEU A 205 -0.09 -9.34 -23.34
CA LEU A 205 -1.51 -9.69 -23.23
C LEU A 205 -1.89 -10.79 -24.22
N TYR A 206 -1.52 -12.05 -23.94
CA TYR A 206 -2.02 -13.20 -24.71
C TYR A 206 -3.29 -13.78 -24.09
N ASN A 207 -4.36 -13.00 -23.85
CA ASN A 207 -5.64 -13.56 -23.41
C ASN A 207 -6.83 -12.63 -23.69
N SER A 208 -8.01 -13.22 -23.92
CA SER A 208 -9.30 -12.50 -24.00
C SER A 208 -9.54 -11.67 -22.73
N VAL A 209 -10.07 -10.45 -22.89
CA VAL A 209 -10.33 -9.50 -21.78
C VAL A 209 -11.21 -10.12 -20.67
N GLY A 210 -12.11 -11.04 -21.03
CA GLY A 210 -12.97 -11.75 -20.07
C GLY A 210 -12.25 -12.79 -19.21
N ARG A 211 -11.01 -13.16 -19.55
CA ARG A 211 -10.17 -14.10 -18.80
C ARG A 211 -9.07 -13.41 -18.00
N MET A 212 -8.97 -12.09 -18.09
CA MET A 212 -8.02 -11.33 -17.29
C MET A 212 -8.48 -11.27 -15.83
N TRP A 213 -7.52 -11.20 -14.92
CA TRP A 213 -7.81 -10.89 -13.52
C TRP A 213 -8.55 -9.55 -13.41
N CYS A 214 -9.50 -9.45 -12.48
CA CYS A 214 -10.42 -8.32 -12.38
C CYS A 214 -9.68 -6.99 -12.23
N HIS A 215 -8.64 -6.91 -11.41
CA HIS A 215 -7.83 -5.70 -11.25
C HIS A 215 -7.11 -5.31 -12.56
N CYS A 216 -6.51 -6.28 -13.27
CA CYS A 216 -5.91 -6.01 -14.57
C CYS A 216 -6.95 -5.43 -15.54
N ARG A 217 -8.13 -6.04 -15.63
CA ARG A 217 -9.20 -5.58 -16.51
C ARG A 217 -9.63 -4.14 -16.19
N MET A 218 -9.80 -3.81 -14.90
CA MET A 218 -10.22 -2.48 -14.47
C MET A 218 -9.17 -1.39 -14.75
N VAL A 219 -7.89 -1.73 -14.74
CA VAL A 219 -6.80 -0.81 -15.10
C VAL A 219 -6.67 -0.65 -16.62
N TYR A 220 -6.66 -1.77 -17.36
CA TYR A 220 -6.40 -1.73 -18.81
C TYR A 220 -7.56 -1.18 -19.63
N LEU A 221 -8.81 -1.38 -19.20
CA LEU A 221 -9.97 -0.90 -19.96
C LEU A 221 -9.96 0.62 -20.22
N PRO A 222 -9.83 1.51 -19.21
CA PRO A 222 -9.73 2.95 -19.44
C PRO A 222 -8.42 3.34 -20.16
N MET A 223 -7.30 2.65 -19.89
CA MET A 223 -6.04 2.92 -20.59
C MET A 223 -6.15 2.64 -22.09
N SER A 224 -6.77 1.51 -22.48
CA SER A 224 -7.01 1.17 -23.89
C SER A 224 -7.93 2.17 -24.57
N PHE A 225 -8.93 2.72 -23.85
CA PHE A 225 -9.78 3.78 -24.38
C PHE A 225 -8.99 5.05 -24.69
N LEU A 226 -8.18 5.54 -23.75
CA LEU A 226 -7.35 6.72 -23.94
C LEU A 226 -6.30 6.51 -25.04
N TYR A 227 -5.70 5.32 -25.10
CA TYR A 227 -4.77 4.94 -26.16
C TYR A 227 -5.44 4.95 -27.54
N GLY A 228 -6.63 4.34 -27.66
CA GLY A 228 -7.41 4.34 -28.90
C GLY A 228 -7.85 5.74 -29.36
N LYS A 229 -8.08 6.65 -28.42
CA LYS A 229 -8.35 8.07 -28.69
C LYS A 229 -7.10 8.91 -28.95
N LYS A 230 -5.90 8.34 -28.75
CA LYS A 230 -4.63 9.08 -28.78
C LYS A 230 -4.69 10.34 -27.91
N PHE A 231 -5.29 10.22 -26.73
CA PHE A 231 -5.47 11.33 -25.83
C PHE A 231 -4.11 11.93 -25.41
N VAL A 232 -4.01 13.25 -25.45
CA VAL A 232 -2.86 14.01 -24.97
C VAL A 232 -3.38 15.05 -23.98
N GLY A 233 -2.80 15.08 -22.79
CA GLY A 233 -3.14 16.08 -21.77
C GLY A 233 -2.75 17.49 -22.20
N PRO A 234 -3.25 18.52 -21.49
CA PRO A 234 -2.87 19.91 -21.78
C PRO A 234 -1.37 20.12 -21.60
N ILE A 235 -0.71 20.71 -22.61
CA ILE A 235 0.70 21.08 -22.54
C ILE A 235 0.79 22.42 -21.79
N THR A 236 1.43 22.39 -20.64
CA THR A 236 1.62 23.57 -19.78
C THR A 236 3.10 23.93 -19.66
N PRO A 237 3.46 25.17 -19.29
CA PRO A 237 4.85 25.56 -19.10
C PRO A 237 5.61 24.65 -18.14
N THR A 238 4.94 24.14 -17.10
CA THR A 238 5.48 23.16 -16.14
C THR A 238 5.90 21.84 -16.78
N ILE A 239 5.20 21.41 -17.83
CA ILE A 239 5.53 20.19 -18.60
C ILE A 239 6.69 20.46 -19.56
N LEU A 240 6.88 21.71 -20.00
CA LEU A 240 7.91 22.12 -20.95
C LEU A 240 9.24 22.53 -20.29
N SER A 241 9.26 22.74 -18.97
CA SER A 241 10.43 23.15 -18.16
C SER A 241 11.09 21.97 -17.46
#